data_AF-A0AAE3WN45-F1
#
_entry.id   AF-A0AAE3WN45-F1
#
_cell.length_a   1.000
_cell.length_b   1.000
_cell.length_c   1.000
_cell.angle_alpha   90.00
_cell.angle_beta   90.00
_cell.angle_gamma   90.00
#
_symmetry.space_group_name_H-M   'P 1'
#
loop_
_entity.id
_entity.type
_entity.pdbx_description
1 polymer ?
#
loop_
_entity_poly.entity_id
_entity_poly.type
_entity_poly.pdbx_seq_one_letter_code
_entity_poly.pdbx_strand_id
1 'polypeptide(L)' 'MTQKLKQYFLGYFLYYPCSFLLIYFIWMKFVKSVQIGEVMSNCTSIIGIYYIVASVWFVFLMQKQAKHH' A
#
# COMPACT_ATOMS: atom_id res chain seq x y z
N MET A 1 6.91 -20.52 -9.52
CA MET A 1 5.67 -19.79 -9.16
C MET A 1 5.91 -18.78 -8.04
N THR A 2 6.58 -19.19 -6.96
CA THR A 2 6.87 -18.41 -5.74
C THR A 2 7.64 -17.11 -5.98
N GLN A 3 8.60 -17.10 -6.92
CA GLN A 3 9.40 -15.89 -7.19
C GLN A 3 8.59 -14.78 -7.86
N LYS A 4 7.71 -15.13 -8.82
CA LYS A 4 6.78 -14.17 -9.45
C LYS A 4 5.78 -13.62 -8.44
N LEU A 5 5.19 -14.49 -7.59
CA LEU A 5 4.26 -14.07 -6.54
C LEU A 5 4.92 -13.10 -5.54
N LYS A 6 6.16 -13.38 -5.13
CA LYS A 6 6.95 -12.49 -4.26
C LYS A 6 7.26 -11.15 -4.93
N GLN A 7 7.49 -11.14 -6.24
CA GLN A 7 7.73 -9.94 -7.03
C GLN A 7 6.45 -9.10 -7.21
N TYR A 8 5.29 -9.75 -7.41
CA TYR A 8 3.98 -9.09 -7.38
C TYR A 8 3.68 -8.52 -5.99
N PHE A 9 3.98 -9.26 -4.91
CA PHE A 9 3.83 -8.73 -3.55
C PHE A 9 4.64 -7.45 -3.37
N LEU A 10 5.93 -7.50 -3.70
CA LEU A 10 6.82 -6.35 -3.57
C LEU A 10 6.33 -5.18 -4.43
N GLY A 11 5.87 -5.47 -5.65
CA GLY A 11 5.29 -4.49 -6.57
C GLY A 11 4.07 -3.80 -5.97
N TYR A 12 3.05 -4.55 -5.54
CA TYR A 12 1.86 -3.95 -4.91
C TYR A 12 2.20 -3.24 -3.60
N PHE A 13 3.07 -3.84 -2.78
CA PHE A 13 3.47 -3.32 -1.48
C PHE A 13 4.24 -2.00 -1.59
N LEU A 14 5.05 -1.79 -2.63
CA LEU A 14 5.78 -0.52 -2.82
C LEU A 14 5.03 0.47 -3.72
N TYR A 15 4.42 -0.01 -4.80
CA TYR A 15 3.87 0.85 -5.85
C TYR A 15 2.72 1.71 -5.37
N TYR A 16 1.77 1.13 -4.63
CA TYR A 16 0.62 1.87 -4.11
C TYR A 16 1.03 2.97 -3.11
N PRO A 17 1.80 2.69 -2.03
CA PRO A 17 2.19 3.74 -1.10
C PRO A 17 3.08 4.81 -1.76
N CYS A 18 3.96 4.45 -2.69
CA CYS A 18 4.78 5.44 -3.39
C CYS A 18 3.94 6.33 -4.33
N SER A 19 3.03 5.76 -5.12
CA SER A 19 2.15 6.54 -6.00
C SER A 19 1.16 7.40 -5.20
N PHE A 20 0.63 6.86 -4.10
CA PHE A 20 -0.24 7.60 -3.18
C PHE A 20 0.49 8.79 -2.56
N LEU A 21 1.71 8.60 -2.05
CA LEU A 21 2.51 9.71 -1.51
C LEU A 21 2.77 10.77 -2.57
N LEU A 22 3.16 10.39 -3.80
CA LEU A 22 3.41 11.35 -4.89
C LEU A 22 2.17 12.19 -5.22
N ILE A 23 1.02 11.54 -5.45
CA ILE A 23 -0.25 12.22 -5.76
C ILE A 23 -0.67 13.13 -4.59
N TYR A 24 -0.49 12.66 -3.36
CA TYR A 24 -0.92 13.39 -2.18
C TYR A 24 -0.01 14.58 -1.85
N PHE A 25 1.30 14.46 -2.08
CA PHE A 25 2.23 15.60 -1.99
C PHE A 25 1.92 16.67 -3.05
N ILE A 26 1.59 16.26 -4.27
CA ILE A 26 1.12 17.17 -5.32
C ILE A 26 -0.15 17.86 -4.85
N TRP A 27 -1.16 17.11 -4.39
CA TRP A 27 -2.42 17.66 -3.91
C TRP A 27 -2.25 18.62 -2.72
N MET A 28 -1.38 18.29 -1.76
CA MET A 28 -1.04 19.14 -0.63
C MET A 28 -0.48 20.50 -1.08
N LYS A 29 0.42 20.51 -2.08
CA LYS A 29 1.03 21.74 -2.60
C LYS A 29 0.04 22.65 -3.33
N PHE A 30 -0.98 22.07 -3.98
CA PHE A 30 -1.91 22.83 -4.82
C PHE A 30 -3.24 23.19 -4.15
N VAL A 31 -3.74 22.38 -3.20
CA VAL A 31 -5.15 22.47 -2.75
C VAL A 31 -5.30 22.82 -1.26
N LYS A 32 -4.39 22.37 -0.39
CA LYS A 32 -4.55 22.53 1.07
C LYS A 32 -3.41 23.35 1.68
N SER A 33 -3.70 24.56 2.18
CA SER A 33 -2.83 25.29 3.13
C SER A 33 -2.89 24.69 4.55
N VAL A 34 -3.11 23.39 4.67
CA VAL A 34 -3.43 22.71 5.93
C VAL A 34 -2.16 22.24 6.63
N GLN A 35 -2.21 22.20 7.96
CA GLN A 35 -1.08 21.79 8.80
C GLN A 35 -0.48 20.46 8.34
N ILE A 36 0.83 20.47 8.09
CA ILE A 36 1.62 19.32 7.63
C ILE A 36 1.40 18.09 8.53
N GLY A 37 1.19 18.29 9.84
CA GLY A 37 0.97 17.20 10.80
C GLY A 37 -0.31 16.39 10.55
N GLU A 38 -1.43 17.06 10.27
CA GLU A 38 -2.71 16.39 9.98
C GLU A 38 -2.63 15.63 8.65
N VAL A 39 -1.93 16.22 7.68
CA VAL A 39 -1.68 15.62 6.37
C VAL A 39 -0.85 14.33 6.50
N MET A 40 0.21 14.34 7.31
CA MET A 40 1.03 13.17 7.58
C MET A 40 0.26 12.07 8.31
N SER A 41 -0.54 12.42 9.33
CA SER A 41 -1.34 11.44 10.07
C SER A 41 -2.35 10.73 9.17
N ASN A 42 -3.06 11.47 8.31
CA ASN A 42 -4.00 10.89 7.35
C ASN A 42 -3.29 9.97 6.35
N CYS A 43 -2.12 10.38 5.84
CA CYS A 43 -1.27 9.55 5.00
C CYS A 43 -0.87 8.23 5.66
N THR A 44 -0.34 8.30 6.88
CA THR A 44 0.10 7.12 7.64
C THR A 44 -1.06 6.18 7.93
N SER A 45 -2.23 6.71 8.29
CA SER A 45 -3.44 5.91 8.52
C SER A 45 -3.90 5.18 7.25
N ILE A 46 -3.96 5.86 6.10
CA ILE A 46 -4.40 5.26 4.83
C ILE A 46 -3.41 4.18 4.38
N ILE A 47 -2.11 4.46 4.43
CA ILE A 47 -1.06 3.50 4.09
C ILE A 47 -1.08 2.31 5.05
N GLY A 48 -1.28 2.55 6.35
CA GLY A 48 -1.38 1.51 7.37
C GLY A 48 -2.56 0.56 7.12
N ILE A 49 -3.75 1.10 6.85
CA ILE A 49 -4.93 0.30 6.50
C ILE A 49 -4.68 -0.51 5.22
N TYR A 50 -4.10 0.11 4.20
CA TYR A 50 -3.74 -0.58 2.96
C TYR A 50 -2.84 -1.78 3.21
N TYR A 51 -1.80 -1.62 4.04
CA TYR A 51 -0.90 -2.73 4.36
C TYR A 51 -1.59 -3.86 5.11
N ILE A 52 -2.47 -3.56 6.07
CA ILE A 52 -3.23 -4.59 6.78
C ILE A 52 -4.07 -5.41 5.79
N VAL A 53 -4.82 -4.73 4.92
CA VAL A 53 -5.67 -5.40 3.92
C VAL A 53 -4.81 -6.22 2.94
N ALA A 54 -3.72 -5.65 2.42
CA ALA A 54 -2.82 -6.33 1.50
C ALA A 54 -2.19 -7.58 2.14
N SER A 55 -1.74 -7.49 3.40
CA SER A 55 -1.17 -8.62 4.14
C SER A 55 -2.19 -9.73 4.33
N VAL A 56 -3.41 -9.41 4.77
CA VAL A 56 -4.49 -10.40 4.95
C VAL A 56 -4.82 -11.09 3.64
N TRP A 57 -5.00 -10.33 2.55
CA TRP A 57 -5.27 -10.87 1.22
C TRP A 57 -4.16 -11.82 0.76
N PHE A 58 -2.89 -11.46 0.99
CA PHE A 58 -1.75 -12.27 0.56
C PHE A 58 -1.64 -13.60 1.31
N VAL A 59 -1.99 -13.63 2.60
CA VAL A 59 -2.05 -14.87 3.38
C VAL A 59 -3.04 -15.85 2.75
N PHE A 60 -4.24 -15.39 2.39
CA PHE A 60 -5.23 -16.24 1.72
C PHE A 60 -4.74 -16.74 0.36
N LEU A 61 -4.08 -15.88 -0.42
CA LEU A 61 -3.51 -16.23 -1.72
C LEU A 61 -2.44 -17.33 -1.60
N MET A 62 -1.55 -17.20 -0.61
CA MET A 62 -0.51 -18.20 -0.31
C MET A 62 -1.11 -19.54 0.13
N GLN A 63 -2.10 -19.52 1.03
CA GLN A 63 -2.79 -20.74 1.47
C GLN A 63 -3.49 -21.45 0.31
N LYS A 64 -4.14 -20.72 -0.59
CA LYS A 64 -4.78 -21.28 -1.78
C LYS A 64 -3.76 -21.95 -2.71
N GLN A 65 -2.59 -21.34 -2.92
CA GLN A 65 -1.53 -21.90 -3.74
C GLN A 65 -0.93 -23.19 -3.14
N ALA A 66 -0.75 -23.23 -1.81
CA ALA A 66 -0.20 -24.40 -1.12
C ALA A 66 -1.14 -25.63 -1.13
N LYS A 67 -2.45 -25.42 -1.19
CA LYS A 67 -3.46 -26.50 -1.17
C LYS A 67 -3.69 -27.17 -2.55
N HIS A 68 -3.23 -26.53 -3.62
CA HIS A 68 -3.38 -27.00 -5.02
C HIS A 68 -2.08 -27.60 -5.59
N HIS A 69 -1.09 -27.89 -4.73
CA HIS A 69 0.20 -28.47 -5.07
C HIS A 69 0.38 -29.83 -4.39
#